data_AF-A0A953XBW7-F1
#
_entry.id   AF-A0A953XBW7-F1
#
_cell.length_a   1.000
_cell.length_b   1.000
_cell.length_c   1.000
_cell.angle_alpha   90.00
_cell.angle_beta   90.00
_cell.angle_gamma   90.00
#
_symmetry.space_group_name_H-M   'P 1'
#
loop_
_entity.id
_entity.type
_entity.pdbx_description
1 polymer ?
#
loop_
_entity_poly.entity_id
_entity_poly.type
_entity_poly.pdbx_seq_one_letter_code
_entity_poly.pdbx_strand_id
1 'polypeptide(L)'
;VIFEEFKGTGNSEIVLERKLADKRIWPAIDIGKSGTRKEELLVDRNTLSKMWILRRILMPMGTTDAMEFLLDKLKHTKSNNDFFQSMNQ
;
A
#
# COMPACT_ATOMS: atom_id res chain seq x y z
N VAL A 1 -6.59 13.83 19.85
CA VAL A 1 -7.55 13.14 20.75
C VAL A 1 -8.54 12.34 19.93
N ILE A 2 -9.41 12.97 19.11
CA ILE A 2 -10.44 12.26 18.31
C ILE A 2 -9.90 11.19 17.34
N PHE A 3 -8.80 11.45 16.61
CA PHE A 3 -8.24 10.47 15.65
C PHE A 3 -7.78 9.17 16.32
N GLU A 4 -7.08 9.25 17.46
CA GLU A 4 -6.59 8.08 18.19
C GLU A 4 -7.73 7.25 18.79
N GLU A 5 -8.82 7.91 19.21
CA GLU A 5 -10.03 7.23 19.71
C GLU A 5 -10.73 6.43 18.60
N PHE A 6 -10.84 6.99 17.39
CA PHE A 6 -11.40 6.27 16.24
C PHE A 6 -10.47 5.18 15.69
N LYS A 7 -9.16 5.37 15.79
CA LYS A 7 -8.15 4.35 15.44
C LYS A 7 -8.26 3.11 16.35
N GLY A 8 -8.52 3.30 17.63
CA GLY A 8 -8.72 2.20 18.57
C GLY A 8 -9.96 1.34 18.24
N THR A 9 -10.98 1.95 17.65
CA THR A 9 -12.28 1.32 17.35
C THR A 9 -12.39 0.80 15.91
N GLY A 10 -11.68 1.40 14.96
CA GLY A 10 -11.65 0.98 13.56
C GLY A 10 -10.83 -0.29 13.31
N ASN A 11 -11.09 -0.94 12.18
CA ASN A 11 -10.35 -2.13 11.71
C ASN A 11 -9.60 -1.90 10.39
N SER A 12 -9.78 -0.75 9.75
CA SER A 12 -9.15 -0.39 8.48
C SER A 12 -8.79 1.09 8.47
N GLU A 13 -7.56 1.41 8.08
CA GLU A 13 -7.03 2.76 7.99
C GLU A 13 -6.36 2.97 6.64
N ILE A 14 -6.75 4.04 5.95
CA ILE A 14 -6.08 4.52 4.74
C ILE A 14 -5.50 5.88 5.08
N VAL A 15 -4.17 5.94 5.14
CA VAL A 15 -3.44 7.15 5.51
C VAL A 15 -3.02 7.87 4.24
N LEU A 16 -3.35 9.15 4.14
CA LEU A 16 -2.92 10.02 3.05
C LEU A 16 -1.80 10.94 3.51
N GLU A 17 -0.77 11.12 2.69
CA GLU A 17 0.41 11.91 3.02
C GLU A 17 0.45 13.23 2.22
N ARG A 18 0.58 14.35 2.95
CA ARG A 18 0.57 15.69 2.34
C ARG A 18 1.74 15.88 1.37
N LYS A 19 2.92 15.35 1.71
CA LYS A 19 4.13 15.47 0.87
C LYS A 19 3.94 14.89 -0.54
N LEU A 20 3.12 13.84 -0.67
CA LEU A 20 2.77 13.26 -1.97
C LEU A 20 1.84 14.19 -2.77
N ALA A 21 0.81 14.71 -2.10
CA ALA A 21 -0.13 15.64 -2.70
C ALA A 21 0.54 16.94 -3.17
N ASP A 22 1.47 17.49 -2.38
CA ASP A 22 2.23 18.70 -2.73
C ASP A 22 3.10 18.47 -3.98
N LYS A 23 3.63 17.25 -4.16
CA LYS A 23 4.36 16.82 -5.37
C LYS A 23 3.44 16.39 -6.53
N ARG A 24 2.11 16.46 -6.36
CA ARG A 24 1.10 16.01 -7.33
C ARG A 24 1.19 14.53 -7.69
N ILE A 25 1.63 13.70 -6.75
CA ILE A 25 1.67 12.25 -6.90
C ILE A 25 0.35 11.69 -6.41
N TRP A 26 -0.39 11.04 -7.31
CA TRP A 26 -1.71 10.47 -7.02
C TRP A 26 -1.74 8.98 -7.36
N PRO A 27 -2.36 8.14 -6.52
CA PRO A 27 -3.00 8.48 -5.23
C PRO A 27 -1.98 8.78 -4.12
N ALA A 28 -2.29 9.75 -3.24
CA ALA A 28 -1.37 10.22 -2.20
C ALA A 28 -1.37 9.33 -0.93
N ILE A 29 -1.30 8.01 -1.11
CA ILE A 29 -1.44 7.03 -0.02
C ILE A 29 -0.09 6.72 0.62
N ASP A 30 -0.02 6.71 1.95
CA ASP A 30 1.08 6.12 2.70
C ASP A 30 0.82 4.63 2.91
N ILE A 31 1.43 3.80 2.06
CA ILE A 31 1.25 2.34 2.08
C ILE A 31 1.79 1.73 3.37
N GLY A 32 2.89 2.27 3.91
CA GLY A 32 3.52 1.75 5.12
C GLY A 32 2.64 1.92 6.35
N LYS A 33 1.91 3.04 6.44
CA LYS A 33 0.99 3.32 7.54
C LYS A 33 -0.44 2.80 7.31
N SER A 34 -0.82 2.50 6.07
CA SER A 34 -2.17 2.01 5.73
C SER A 34 -2.29 0.49 5.90
N GLY A 35 -3.42 0.03 6.43
CA GLY A 35 -3.63 -1.39 6.68
C GLY A 35 -5.01 -1.74 7.19
N THR A 36 -5.32 -3.03 7.15
CA THR A 36 -6.58 -3.61 7.61
C THR A 36 -6.27 -4.77 8.56
N ARG A 37 -6.92 -4.79 9.72
CA ARG A 37 -6.81 -5.90 10.68
C ARG A 37 -7.50 -7.13 10.11
N LYS A 38 -6.90 -8.31 10.33
CA LYS A 38 -7.39 -9.61 9.84
C LYS A 38 -7.54 -9.67 8.31
N GLU A 39 -6.61 -9.08 7.57
CA GLU A 39 -6.61 -9.10 6.09
C GLU A 39 -6.53 -10.53 5.52
N GLU A 40 -6.03 -11.51 6.29
CA GLU A 40 -6.04 -12.93 5.92
C GLU A 40 -7.44 -13.54 5.74
N LEU A 41 -8.48 -12.88 6.24
CA LEU A 41 -9.88 -13.29 6.01
C LEU A 41 -10.47 -12.68 4.74
N LEU A 42 -9.80 -11.68 4.14
CA LEU A 42 -10.30 -10.92 2.99
C LEU A 42 -9.66 -11.35 1.67
N VAL A 43 -8.45 -11.88 1.72
CA VAL A 43 -7.69 -12.32 0.54
C VAL A 43 -7.19 -13.74 0.71
N ASP A 44 -6.98 -14.44 -0.40
CA ASP A 44 -6.39 -15.77 -0.37
C ASP A 44 -4.92 -15.73 0.08
N ARG A 45 -4.41 -16.88 0.54
CA ARG A 45 -3.04 -16.99 1.08
C ARG A 45 -1.95 -16.56 0.08
N ASN A 46 -2.13 -16.82 -1.21
CA ASN A 46 -1.12 -16.46 -2.21
C ASN A 46 -1.07 -14.95 -2.42
N THR A 47 -2.24 -14.31 -2.53
CA THR A 47 -2.35 -12.85 -2.61
C THR A 47 -1.79 -12.19 -1.35
N LEU A 48 -2.12 -12.72 -0.16
CA LEU A 48 -1.58 -12.21 1.11
C LEU A 48 -0.04 -12.25 1.14
N SER A 49 0.56 -13.37 0.73
CA SER A 49 2.02 -13.49 0.66
C SER A 49 2.65 -12.47 -0.29
N LYS A 50 2.02 -12.23 -1.44
CA LYS A 50 2.48 -11.23 -2.43
C LYS A 50 2.38 -9.81 -1.90
N MET A 51 1.27 -9.47 -1.23
CA MET A 51 1.10 -8.17 -0.56
C MET A 51 2.17 -7.96 0.52
N TRP A 52 2.50 -8.98 1.29
CA TRP A 52 3.56 -8.94 2.29
C TRP A 52 4.95 -8.69 1.69
N ILE A 53 5.29 -9.39 0.60
CA ILE A 53 6.55 -9.16 -0.12
C ILE A 53 6.61 -7.72 -0.63
N LEU A 54 5.54 -7.23 -1.25
CA LEU A 54 5.46 -5.85 -1.72
C LEU A 54 5.69 -4.87 -0.57
N ARG A 55 5.00 -5.03 0.56
CA ARG A 55 5.19 -4.17 1.74
C ARG A 55 6.65 -4.18 2.22
N ARG A 56 7.31 -5.35 2.27
CA ARG A 56 8.72 -5.45 2.66
C ARG A 56 9.67 -4.71 1.72
N ILE A 57 9.37 -4.67 0.42
CA ILE A 57 10.15 -3.92 -0.57
C ILE A 57 9.96 -2.41 -0.39
N LEU A 58 8.74 -1.98 -0.08
CA LEU A 58 8.40 -0.56 0.06
C LEU A 58 8.81 0.04 1.42
N MET A 59 8.82 -0.74 2.50
CA MET A 59 9.15 -0.25 3.86
C MET A 59 10.51 0.46 4.02
N PRO A 60 11.62 0.01 3.41
CA PRO A 60 12.89 0.73 3.51
C PRO A 60 12.93 2.01 2.68
N MET A 61 11.98 2.21 1.76
CA MET A 61 11.88 3.40 0.93
C MET A 61 11.17 4.53 1.70
N GLY A 62 11.50 5.78 1.39
CA GLY A 62 10.68 6.91 1.84
C GLY A 62 9.29 6.87 1.19
N THR A 63 8.27 7.43 1.83
CA THR A 63 6.87 7.41 1.34
C THR A 63 6.73 7.91 -0.11
N THR A 64 7.51 8.92 -0.50
CA THR A 64 7.53 9.42 -1.89
C THR A 64 8.11 8.39 -2.84
N ASP A 65 9.33 7.92 -2.58
CA ASP A 65 10.04 6.99 -3.46
C ASP A 65 9.28 5.66 -3.59
N ALA A 66 8.67 5.19 -2.50
CA ALA A 66 7.82 4.01 -2.48
C ALA A 66 6.62 4.15 -3.44
N MET A 67 5.95 5.31 -3.41
CA MET A 67 4.80 5.57 -4.28
C MET A 67 5.19 5.75 -5.74
N GLU A 68 6.30 6.44 -6.01
CA GLU A 68 6.82 6.58 -7.38
C GLU A 68 7.21 5.21 -7.96
N PHE A 69 7.93 4.40 -7.17
CA PHE A 69 8.29 3.03 -7.54
C PHE A 69 7.06 2.17 -7.82
N LEU A 70 6.04 2.22 -6.94
CA LEU A 70 4.83 1.44 -7.15
C LEU A 70 4.08 1.90 -8.41
N LEU A 71 3.92 3.21 -8.60
CA LEU A 71 3.24 3.75 -9.78
C LEU A 71 3.97 3.40 -11.08
N ASP A 72 5.29 3.43 -11.08
CA ASP A 72 6.10 3.00 -12.21
C ASP A 72 5.79 1.55 -12.61
N LYS A 73 5.78 0.62 -11.64
CA LYS A 73 5.45 -0.79 -11.92
C LYS A 73 4.00 -1.00 -12.34
N LEU A 74 3.04 -0.34 -11.68
CA LEU A 74 1.63 -0.48 -12.01
C LEU A 74 1.31 0.01 -13.42
N LYS A 75 1.96 1.07 -13.90
CA LYS A 75 1.76 1.60 -15.27
C LYS A 75 2.05 0.58 -16.37
N HIS A 76 2.90 -0.41 -16.11
CA HIS A 76 3.24 -1.46 -17.07
C HIS A 76 2.26 -2.62 -17.09
N THR A 77 1.22 -2.60 -16.24
CA THR A 77 0.28 -3.70 -16.07
C THR A 77 -1.16 -3.22 -16.15
N LYS A 78 -2.05 -4.08 -16.69
CA LYS A 78 -3.47 -3.75 -16.81
C LYS A 78 -4.28 -4.16 -15.58
N SER A 79 -3.80 -5.15 -14.84
CA SER A 79 -4.47 -5.67 -13.64
C SER A 79 -3.47 -5.95 -12.51
N ASN A 80 -3.98 -5.95 -11.27
CA ASN A 80 -3.18 -6.32 -10.10
C ASN A 80 -2.66 -7.77 -10.18
N ASN A 81 -3.38 -8.65 -10.88
CA ASN A 81 -2.95 -10.03 -11.11
C ASN A 81 -1.69 -10.06 -11.98
N ASP A 82 -1.65 -9.29 -13.06
CA ASP A 82 -0.48 -9.19 -13.95
C ASP A 82 0.70 -8.56 -13.19
N PHE A 83 0.45 -7.52 -12.40
CA PHE A 83 1.45 -6.90 -11.54
C PHE A 83 2.09 -7.91 -10.58
N PHE A 84 1.28 -8.67 -9.86
CA PHE A 84 1.79 -9.69 -8.94
C PHE A 84 2.47 -10.87 -9.63
N GLN A 85 2.16 -11.15 -10.89
CA GLN A 85 2.91 -12.12 -11.69
C GLN A 85 4.28 -11.57 -12.11
N SER A 86 4.34 -10.29 -12.49
CA SER A 86 5.59 -9.63 -12.89
C SER A 86 6.59 -9.47 -11.74
N MET A 87 6.14 -9.44 -10.48
CA MET A 87 6.99 -9.41 -9.29
C MET A 87 7.70 -10.74 -8.98
N ASN A 88 7.21 -11.85 -9.54
CA ASN A 88 7.77 -13.18 -9.34
C ASN A 88 8.86 -13.54 -10.38
N GLN A 89 9.16 -12.63 -11.31
CA GLN A 89 10.26 -12.72 -12.27
C GLN A 89 11.42 -11.83 -11.80
#